data_AF-D6GVM6-F1
#
_entry.id   AF-D6GVM6-F1
#
_cell.length_a   1.000
_cell.length_b   1.000
_cell.length_c   1.000
_cell.angle_alpha   90.00
_cell.angle_beta   90.00
_cell.angle_gamma   90.00
#
_symmetry.space_group_name_H-M   'P 1'
#
loop_
_entity.id
_entity.type
_entity.pdbx_description
1 polymer ?
#
loop_
_entity_poly.entity_id
_entity_poly.type
_entity_poly.pdbx_seq_one_letter_code
_entity_poly.pdbx_strand_id
1 'polypeptide(L)'
;MADMRFHLVALVSSSNLNEVRSVLDKHFAKGSIKKAENGLAVEADMDGPSAKELNRSLLSELRRVEKKTSIRSEWTSENGTIYRFFDYVLKKTFKK
;
A
#
# COMPACT_ATOMS: atom_id res chain seq x y z
N MET A 1 18.17 2.59 -13.58
CA MET A 1 17.93 2.10 -12.21
C MET A 1 17.13 0.82 -12.38
N ALA A 2 17.55 -0.31 -11.79
CA ALA A 2 16.80 -1.55 -11.93
C ALA A 2 15.51 -1.46 -11.12
N ASP A 3 14.35 -1.46 -11.78
CA ASP A 3 13.08 -1.62 -11.11
C ASP A 3 12.99 -3.06 -10.58
N MET A 4 12.71 -3.20 -9.29
CA MET A 4 12.42 -4.48 -8.66
C MET A 4 10.92 -4.64 -8.54
N ARG A 5 10.45 -5.87 -8.71
CA ARG A 5 9.05 -6.19 -8.46
C ARG A 5 8.81 -6.31 -6.96
N PHE A 6 7.82 -5.57 -6.48
CA PHE A 6 7.35 -5.65 -5.11
C PHE A 6 5.86 -6.00 -5.08
N HIS A 7 5.52 -7.02 -4.30
CA HIS A 7 4.15 -7.34 -3.99
C HIS A 7 3.68 -6.45 -2.83
N LEU A 8 2.78 -5.53 -3.12
CA LEU A 8 2.12 -4.66 -2.16
C LEU A 8 0.90 -5.34 -1.57
N VAL A 9 0.82 -5.36 -0.24
CA VAL A 9 -0.39 -5.65 0.52
C VAL A 9 -0.64 -4.46 1.46
N ALA A 10 -1.52 -3.54 1.07
CA ALA A 10 -1.88 -2.37 1.85
C ALA A 10 -3.23 -2.54 2.53
N LEU A 11 -3.26 -2.48 3.86
CA LEU A 11 -4.48 -2.39 4.64
C LEU A 11 -4.75 -0.92 4.98
N VAL A 12 -5.81 -0.38 4.39
CA VAL A 12 -6.24 1.01 4.60
C VAL A 12 -7.42 1.02 5.56
N SER A 13 -7.25 1.67 6.71
CA SER A 13 -8.31 1.99 7.66
C SER A 13 -8.56 3.49 7.63
N SER A 14 -9.79 3.86 7.34
CA SER A 14 -10.22 5.25 7.30
C SER A 14 -11.63 5.39 7.84
N SER A 15 -11.98 6.59 8.30
CA SER A 15 -13.35 6.92 8.68
C SER A 15 -14.32 6.83 7.50
N ASN A 16 -13.84 7.07 6.27
CA ASN A 16 -14.63 7.03 5.05
C ASN A 16 -14.15 5.94 4.08
N LEU A 17 -14.51 4.69 4.36
CA LEU A 17 -14.12 3.53 3.54
C LEU A 17 -14.68 3.58 2.10
N ASN A 18 -15.83 4.22 1.87
CA ASN A 18 -16.42 4.29 0.53
C ASN A 18 -15.60 5.16 -0.44
N GLU A 19 -15.17 6.35 0.01
CA GLU A 19 -14.30 7.26 -0.76
C GLU A 19 -12.94 6.62 -1.05
N VAL A 20 -12.33 6.03 -0.01
CA VAL A 20 -11.05 5.32 -0.12
C VAL A 20 -11.15 4.17 -1.11
N ARG A 21 -12.22 3.37 -1.06
CA ARG A 21 -12.44 2.28 -2.04
C ARG A 21 -12.53 2.83 -3.46
N SER A 22 -13.28 3.90 -3.68
CA SER A 22 -13.47 4.49 -5.01
C SER A 22 -12.15 4.99 -5.61
N VAL A 23 -11.27 5.59 -4.79
CA VAL A 23 -9.96 6.05 -5.26
C VAL A 23 -8.99 4.89 -5.45
N LEU A 24 -8.99 3.91 -4.55
CA LEU A 24 -8.20 2.71 -4.73
C LEU A 24 -8.60 1.98 -6.01
N ASP A 25 -9.90 1.87 -6.32
CA ASP A 25 -10.41 1.24 -7.53
C ASP A 25 -9.94 1.99 -8.79
N LYS A 26 -9.99 3.33 -8.76
CA LYS A 26 -9.48 4.19 -9.84
C LYS A 26 -7.96 4.12 -10.00
N HIS A 27 -7.21 4.06 -8.91
CA HIS A 27 -5.74 4.14 -8.91
C HIS A 27 -5.11 2.75 -9.14
N PHE A 28 -5.72 1.70 -8.60
CA PHE A 28 -5.31 0.31 -8.71
C PHE A 28 -6.27 -0.49 -9.60
N ALA A 29 -6.46 -0.04 -10.84
CA ALA A 29 -7.27 -0.76 -11.83
C ALA A 29 -6.79 -2.21 -12.10
N LYS A 30 -5.54 -2.53 -11.73
CA LYS A 30 -4.95 -3.88 -11.83
C LYS A 30 -4.69 -4.55 -10.46
N GLY A 31 -5.07 -3.91 -9.36
CA GLY A 31 -4.92 -4.46 -8.01
C GLY A 31 -6.17 -5.21 -7.55
N SER A 32 -6.00 -6.18 -6.65
CA SER A 32 -7.09 -6.83 -5.93
C SER A 32 -7.44 -6.05 -4.68
N ILE A 33 -8.60 -5.39 -4.68
CA ILE A 33 -9.13 -4.69 -3.51
C ILE A 33 -10.13 -5.61 -2.80
N LYS A 34 -9.77 -6.10 -1.62
CA LYS A 34 -10.62 -6.92 -0.75
C LYS A 34 -11.14 -6.08 0.41
N LYS A 35 -12.41 -6.28 0.78
CA LYS A 35 -12.92 -5.75 2.06
C LYS A 35 -12.30 -6.56 3.19
N ALA A 36 -11.74 -5.87 4.19
CA ALA A 36 -11.21 -6.45 5.41
C ALA A 36 -12.10 -6.05 6.60
N GLU A 37 -12.05 -6.79 7.71
CA GLU A 37 -12.91 -6.57 8.88
C GLU A 37 -12.82 -5.14 9.45
N ASN A 38 -11.64 -4.51 9.39
CA ASN A 38 -11.40 -3.14 9.87
C ASN A 38 -10.94 -2.17 8.76
N GLY A 39 -11.22 -2.47 7.48
CA GLY A 39 -10.82 -1.58 6.40
C GLY A 39 -10.87 -2.18 5.00
N LEU A 40 -9.95 -1.74 4.16
CA LEU A 40 -9.77 -2.22 2.79
C LEU A 40 -8.37 -2.78 2.64
N ALA A 41 -8.27 -4.05 2.31
CA ALA A 41 -7.02 -4.67 1.90
C ALA A 41 -6.84 -4.47 0.39
N VAL A 42 -5.67 -4.00 -0.01
CA VAL A 42 -5.30 -3.72 -1.39
C VAL A 42 -4.07 -4.54 -1.69
N GLU A 43 -4.18 -5.46 -2.62
CA GLU A 43 -3.10 -6.33 -3.07
C GLU A 43 -2.76 -5.94 -4.50
N ALA A 44 -1.52 -5.54 -4.76
CA ALA A 44 -1.08 -5.16 -6.10
C ALA A 44 0.40 -5.50 -6.29
N ASP A 45 0.79 -5.87 -7.50
CA ASP A 45 2.20 -5.92 -7.86
C ASP A 45 2.61 -4.56 -8.43
N MET A 46 3.71 -4.01 -7.94
CA MET A 46 4.30 -2.79 -8.48
C MET A 46 5.79 -2.97 -8.67
N ASP A 47 6.26 -2.57 -9.83
CA ASP A 47 7.68 -2.44 -10.12
C ASP A 47 8.14 -1.04 -9.73
N GLY A 48 9.24 -0.95 -9.00
CA GLY A 48 9.78 0.34 -8.62
C GLY A 48 11.19 0.28 -8.07
N PRO A 49 11.80 1.45 -7.79
CA PRO A 49 13.17 1.54 -7.31
C PRO A 49 13.29 1.11 -5.85
N SER A 50 12.24 1.27 -5.04
CA SER A 50 12.22 0.92 -3.62
C SER A 50 10.80 0.92 -3.05
N ALA A 51 10.52 -0.02 -2.15
CA ALA A 51 9.27 -0.09 -1.39
C ALA A 51 8.88 1.23 -0.71
N LYS A 52 9.86 2.01 -0.25
CA LYS A 52 9.64 3.31 0.39
C LYS A 52 9.04 4.36 -0.57
N GLU A 53 9.55 4.45 -1.80
CA GLU A 53 9.09 5.42 -2.80
C GLU A 53 7.69 5.07 -3.30
N LEU A 54 7.43 3.78 -3.51
CA LEU A 54 6.10 3.27 -3.85
C LEU A 54 5.10 3.56 -2.73
N ASN A 55 5.48 3.29 -1.47
CA ASN A 55 4.66 3.61 -0.30
C ASN A 55 4.36 5.11 -0.18
N ARG A 56 5.36 5.97 -0.42
CA ARG A 56 5.18 7.43 -0.38
C ARG A 56 4.18 7.91 -1.43
N SER A 57 4.25 7.37 -2.65
CA SER A 57 3.33 7.71 -3.73
C SER A 57 1.90 7.32 -3.37
N LEU A 58 1.72 6.09 -2.87
CA LEU A 58 0.43 5.59 -2.38
C LEU A 58 -0.15 6.45 -1.24
N LEU A 59 0.67 6.78 -0.24
CA LEU A 59 0.25 7.62 0.87
C LEU A 59 -0.15 9.03 0.41
N SER A 60 0.57 9.59 -0.56
CA SER A 60 0.26 10.91 -1.11
C SER A 60 -1.10 10.93 -1.80
N GLU A 61 -1.44 9.88 -2.54
CA GLU A 61 -2.75 9.73 -3.18
C GLU A 61 -3.86 9.53 -2.15
N LEU A 62 -3.64 8.69 -1.13
CA LEU A 62 -4.62 8.51 -0.05
C LEU A 62 -4.87 9.79 0.75
N ARG A 63 -3.83 10.58 1.03
CA ARG A 63 -3.96 11.87 1.73
C ARG A 63 -4.70 12.93 0.91
N ARG A 64 -4.74 12.81 -0.42
CA ARG A 64 -5.55 13.70 -1.28
C ARG A 64 -7.04 13.46 -1.07
N VAL A 65 -7.42 12.20 -0.87
CA VAL A 65 -8.82 11.81 -0.63
C VAL A 65 -9.21 12.11 0.80
N GLU A 66 -8.44 11.60 1.75
CA GLU A 66 -8.82 11.67 3.15
C GLU A 66 -7.61 11.86 4.07
N LYS A 67 -7.56 13.02 4.74
CA LYS A 67 -6.41 13.48 5.54
C LYS A 67 -6.13 12.60 6.78
N LYS A 68 -7.15 11.89 7.29
CA LYS A 68 -7.06 11.01 8.46
C LYS A 68 -7.11 9.53 8.10
N THR A 69 -6.38 9.16 7.06
CA THR A 69 -6.28 7.75 6.62
C THR A 69 -5.05 7.10 7.24
N SER A 70 -5.23 5.94 7.89
CA SER A 70 -4.12 5.09 8.33
C SER A 70 -3.93 3.96 7.32
N ILE A 71 -2.76 3.92 6.68
CA ILE A 71 -2.39 2.82 5.79
C ILE A 71 -1.34 1.94 6.45
N ARG A 72 -1.50 0.63 6.35
CA ARG A 72 -0.47 -0.34 6.69
C ARG A 72 -0.09 -1.09 5.42
N SER A 73 1.00 -0.68 4.78
CA SER A 73 1.50 -1.34 3.58
C SER A 73 2.60 -2.33 3.91
N GLU A 74 2.42 -3.55 3.49
CA GLU A 74 3.44 -4.58 3.45
C GLU A 74 3.96 -4.69 2.02
N TRP A 75 5.26 -4.51 1.81
CA TRP A 75 5.89 -4.65 0.51
C TRP A 75 6.81 -5.85 0.56
N THR A 76 6.56 -6.84 -0.28
CA THR A 76 7.41 -8.03 -0.40
C THR A 76 8.24 -7.89 -1.66
N SER A 77 9.54 -7.73 -1.52
CA SER A 77 10.48 -7.77 -2.66
C SER A 77 10.56 -9.18 -3.24
N GLU A 78 10.92 -9.29 -4.51
CA GLU A 78 11.25 -10.56 -5.16
C GLU A 78 12.30 -11.40 -4.39
N ASN A 79 13.23 -10.73 -3.69
CA ASN A 79 14.26 -11.36 -2.86
C ASN A 79 13.72 -11.95 -1.53
N GLY A 80 12.40 -12.00 -1.32
CA GLY A 80 11.75 -12.48 -0.10
C GLY A 80 11.84 -11.53 1.10
N THR A 81 12.36 -10.31 0.91
CA THR A 81 12.38 -9.28 1.96
C THR A 81 11.03 -8.60 2.07
N ILE A 82 10.47 -8.58 3.28
CA ILE A 82 9.18 -7.97 3.59
C ILE A 82 9.42 -6.68 4.36
N TYR A 83 8.91 -5.58 3.81
CA TYR A 83 8.96 -4.24 4.38
C TYR A 83 7.56 -3.86 4.85
N ARG A 84 7.36 -3.83 6.17
CA ARG A 84 6.11 -3.36 6.77
C ARG A 84 6.22 -1.88 7.11
N PHE A 85 5.45 -1.07 6.39
CA PHE A 85 5.24 0.32 6.70
C PHE A 85 3.87 0.53 7.34
N PHE A 86 3.84 1.46 8.27
CA PHE A 86 2.62 2.04 8.81
C PHE A 86 2.67 3.53 8.51
N ASP A 87 1.74 4.01 7.69
CA ASP A 87 1.80 5.32 7.06
C ASP A 87 3.14 5.46 6.30
N TYR A 88 3.88 6.55 6.48
CA TYR A 88 5.24 6.68 5.95
C TYR A 88 6.32 5.98 6.78
N VAL A 89 5.98 5.46 7.97
CA VAL A 89 6.96 4.96 8.94
C VAL A 89 7.23 3.47 8.70
N LEU A 90 8.48 3.14 8.38
CA LEU A 90 8.93 1.76 8.36
C LEU A 90 8.91 1.20 9.79
N LYS A 91 8.03 0.23 10.05
CA LYS A 91 7.88 -0.37 11.38
C LYS A 91 8.78 -1.58 11.55
N LYS A 92 8.82 -2.45 10.53
CA LYS A 92 9.62 -3.67 10.56
C LYS A 92 10.07 -4.03 9.16
N THR A 93 11.26 -4.58 9.10
CA THR A 93 11.83 -5.19 7.90
C THR A 93 12.34 -6.55 8.31
N PHE A 94 11.89 -7.59 7.62
CA PHE A 94 12.37 -8.94 7.87
C PHE A 94 12.53 -9.67 6.55
N LYS A 95 13.57 -10.49 6.47
CA LYS A 95 13.83 -11.35 5.32
C LYS A 95 13.22 -12.71 5.63
N LYS A 96 12.35 -13.19 4.75
CA LYS A 96 11.80 -14.54 4.84
C LYS A 96 12.88 -15.58 4.52
#